data_AF-A0A3N5JRG9-F1
#
_entry.id   AF-A0A3N5JRG9-F1
#
_cell.length_a   1.000
_cell.length_b   1.000
_cell.length_c   1.000
_cell.angle_alpha   90.00
_cell.angle_beta   90.00
_cell.angle_gamma   90.00
#
_symmetry.space_group_name_H-M   'P 1'
#
loop_
_entity.id
_entity.type
_entity.pdbx_description
1 polymer ?
#
loop_
_entity_poly.entity_id
_entity_poly.type
_entity_poly.pdbx_seq_one_letter_code
_entity_poly.pdbx_strand_id
1 'polypeptide(L)'
;MYREWLFFRTAIDNVQLALCKADLRVAGLYAGLAEPEAREAVFPRLEAEYERTTRSVLRVTGQERLLESEPWLQRAIELRNPYIDPMNAIQVALLRRLREGPKADAEELRDIISVTIHGIAAGLKNTG
;
A
#
# COMPACT_ATOMS: atom_id res chain seq x y z
N MET A 1 10.35 24.32 11.21
CA MET A 1 10.79 22.91 11.26
C MET A 1 11.03 22.31 9.88
N TYR A 2 10.02 21.98 9.07
CA TYR A 2 10.23 21.34 7.75
C TYR A 2 11.22 22.09 6.83
N ARG A 3 11.14 23.43 6.80
CA ARG A 3 12.05 24.27 6.00
C ARG A 3 13.46 24.39 6.56
N GLU A 4 13.66 24.21 7.86
CA GLU A 4 14.89 24.66 8.55
C GLU A 4 15.66 23.52 9.20
N TRP A 5 15.01 22.38 9.45
CA TRP A 5 15.60 21.25 10.13
C TRP A 5 15.62 20.02 9.24
N LEU A 6 16.83 19.66 8.79
CA LEU A 6 17.06 18.56 7.85
C LEU A 6 16.46 17.23 8.34
N PHE A 7 16.67 16.86 9.60
CA PHE A 7 16.12 15.63 10.17
C PHE A 7 14.59 15.58 10.05
N PHE A 8 13.91 16.65 10.46
CA PHE A 8 12.45 16.71 10.40
C PHE A 8 11.95 16.69 8.95
N ARG A 9 12.67 17.36 8.03
CA ARG A 9 12.36 17.31 6.61
C ARG A 9 12.42 15.90 6.07
N THR A 10 13.54 15.21 6.27
CA THR A 10 13.74 13.83 5.81
C THR A 10 12.70 12.87 6.40
N ALA A 11 12.34 13.02 7.68
CA ALA A 11 11.30 12.21 8.29
C ALA A 11 9.94 12.40 7.59
N ILE A 12 9.54 13.66 7.33
CA ILE A 12 8.29 13.98 6.63
C ILE A 12 8.34 13.52 5.16
N ASP A 13 9.47 13.64 4.48
CA ASP A 13 9.64 13.18 3.09
C ASP A 13 9.51 11.66 2.97
N ASN A 14 10.04 10.90 3.94
CA ASN A 14 9.85 9.46 4.00
C ASN A 14 8.38 9.08 4.23
N VAL A 15 7.66 9.83 5.08
CA VAL A 15 6.21 9.64 5.27
C VAL A 15 5.46 9.93 3.97
N GLN A 16 5.80 11.01 3.24
CA GLN A 16 5.19 11.31 1.94
C GLN A 16 5.38 10.16 0.95
N LEU A 17 6.59 9.61 0.88
CA LEU A 17 6.90 8.49 0.00
C LEU A 17 6.08 7.24 0.35
N ALA A 18 5.95 6.91 1.64
CA ALA A 18 5.14 5.79 2.10
C ALA A 18 3.65 5.98 1.76
N LEU A 19 3.10 7.18 2.02
CA LEU A 19 1.71 7.51 1.69
C LEU A 19 1.43 7.46 0.19
N CYS A 20 2.37 7.88 -0.65
CA CYS A 20 2.23 7.84 -2.10
C CYS A 20 2.27 6.41 -2.67
N LYS A 21 2.94 5.48 -1.98
CA LYS A 21 2.99 4.06 -2.38
C LYS A 21 1.81 3.24 -1.86
N ALA A 22 1.12 3.71 -0.83
CA ALA A 22 -0.04 3.03 -0.28
C ALA A 22 -1.25 3.18 -1.22
N ASP A 23 -1.96 2.08 -1.45
CA ASP A 23 -3.19 2.05 -2.24
C ASP A 23 -4.34 1.48 -1.40
N LEU A 24 -5.27 2.36 -0.99
CA LEU A 24 -6.44 1.97 -0.20
C LEU A 24 -7.41 1.06 -0.96
N ARG A 25 -7.45 1.13 -2.30
CA ARG A 25 -8.30 0.24 -3.11
C ARG A 25 -7.78 -1.19 -3.01
N VAL A 26 -6.46 -1.36 -3.16
CA VAL A 26 -5.79 -2.66 -2.98
C VAL A 26 -5.98 -3.14 -1.55
N ALA A 27 -5.75 -2.28 -0.56
CA ALA A 27 -5.96 -2.63 0.84
C ALA A 27 -7.40 -3.12 1.11
N GLY A 28 -8.41 -2.51 0.48
CA GLY A 28 -9.81 -2.92 0.54
C GLY A 28 -10.06 -4.33 -0.02
N LEU A 29 -9.36 -4.72 -1.10
CA LEU A 29 -9.45 -6.09 -1.63
C LEU A 29 -8.96 -7.12 -0.61
N TYR A 30 -7.84 -6.85 0.08
CA TYR A 30 -7.35 -7.72 1.16
C TYR A 30 -8.23 -7.70 2.39
N ALA A 31 -8.76 -6.52 2.77
CA ALA A 31 -9.68 -6.39 3.88
C ALA A 31 -10.95 -7.24 3.64
N GLY A 32 -11.37 -7.40 2.39
CA GLY A 32 -12.45 -8.31 1.98
C GLY A 32 -12.16 -9.81 2.14
N LEU A 33 -10.95 -10.21 2.57
CA LEU A 33 -10.65 -11.58 2.98
C LEU A 33 -10.88 -11.82 4.48
N ALA A 34 -11.00 -10.76 5.28
CA ALA A 34 -11.27 -10.87 6.71
C ALA A 34 -12.76 -11.08 6.99
N GLU A 35 -13.07 -11.56 8.20
CA GLU A 35 -14.44 -11.62 8.68
C GLU A 35 -15.10 -10.23 8.65
N PRO A 36 -16.40 -10.12 8.30
CA PRO A 36 -17.08 -8.84 8.15
C PRO A 36 -16.94 -7.92 9.35
N GLU A 37 -17.07 -8.46 10.58
CA GLU A 37 -17.01 -7.69 11.83
C GLU A 37 -15.61 -7.10 12.05
N ALA A 38 -14.56 -7.87 11.79
CA ALA A 38 -13.18 -7.40 11.91
C ALA A 38 -12.86 -6.34 10.85
N ARG A 39 -13.33 -6.54 9.62
CA ARG A 39 -13.17 -5.58 8.53
C ARG A 39 -13.84 -4.25 8.85
N GLU A 40 -15.10 -4.27 9.29
CA GLU A 40 -15.88 -3.06 9.61
C GLU A 40 -15.32 -2.32 10.83
N ALA A 41 -14.76 -3.03 11.81
CA ALA A 41 -14.14 -2.41 12.98
C ALA A 41 -12.80 -1.73 12.67
N VAL A 42 -12.03 -2.22 11.69
CA VAL A 42 -10.62 -1.82 11.48
C VAL A 42 -10.42 -0.99 10.21
N PHE A 43 -10.96 -1.43 9.07
CA PHE A 43 -10.63 -0.84 7.77
C PHE A 43 -11.03 0.64 7.65
N PRO A 44 -12.24 1.07 8.07
CA PRO A 44 -12.60 2.50 8.03
C PRO A 44 -11.70 3.39 8.89
N ARG A 45 -11.16 2.84 9.99
CA ARG A 45 -10.20 3.57 10.84
C ARG A 45 -8.86 3.74 10.13
N LEU A 46 -8.39 2.73 9.40
CA LEU A 46 -7.17 2.82 8.61
C LEU A 46 -7.31 3.86 7.49
N GLU A 47 -8.44 3.88 6.79
CA GLU A 47 -8.73 4.89 5.76
C GLU A 47 -8.74 6.30 6.37
N ALA A 48 -9.43 6.49 7.49
CA ALA A 48 -9.47 7.78 8.18
C ALA A 48 -8.07 8.24 8.64
N GLU A 49 -7.25 7.32 9.17
CA GLU A 49 -5.86 7.65 9.56
C GLU A 49 -4.98 7.98 8.36
N TYR A 50 -5.12 7.27 7.24
CA TYR A 50 -4.41 7.57 6.00
C TYR A 50 -4.72 9.00 5.53
N GLU A 51 -6.00 9.37 5.47
CA GLU A 51 -6.40 10.70 5.06
C GLU A 51 -5.95 11.79 6.04
N ARG A 52 -6.11 11.55 7.35
CA ARG A 52 -5.67 12.49 8.39
C ARG A 52 -4.17 12.75 8.30
N THR A 53 -3.39 11.69 8.08
CA THR A 53 -1.94 11.78 7.94
C THR A 53 -1.58 12.54 6.67
N THR A 54 -2.22 12.21 5.54
CA THR A 54 -2.01 12.90 4.26
C THR A 54 -2.29 14.40 4.39
N ARG A 55 -3.43 14.80 4.96
CA ARG A 55 -3.75 16.23 5.20
C ARG A 55 -2.73 16.92 6.10
N SER A 56 -2.26 16.24 7.13
CA SER A 56 -1.28 16.80 8.07
C SER A 56 0.07 17.02 7.39
N VAL A 57 0.51 16.05 6.59
CA VAL A 57 1.74 16.12 5.82
C VAL A 57 1.69 17.27 4.82
N LEU A 58 0.63 17.35 3.99
CA LEU A 58 0.44 18.44 3.03
C LEU A 58 0.46 19.82 3.70
N ARG A 59 -0.16 19.95 4.88
CA ARG A 59 -0.13 21.19 5.66
C ARG A 59 1.27 21.55 6.17
N VAL A 60 2.01 20.55 6.65
CA VAL A 60 3.38 20.75 7.18
C VAL A 60 4.36 21.11 6.07
N THR A 61 4.21 20.50 4.90
CA THR A 61 5.08 20.75 3.74
C THR A 61 4.68 22.00 2.96
N GLY A 62 3.41 22.39 3.03
CA GLY A 62 2.83 23.48 2.24
C GLY A 62 2.57 23.08 0.79
N GLN A 63 2.38 21.78 0.53
CA GLN A 63 2.13 21.22 -0.80
C GLN A 63 0.63 20.96 -0.99
N GLU A 64 0.18 20.97 -2.24
CA GLU A 64 -1.19 20.59 -2.63
C GLU A 64 -1.32 19.09 -2.87
N ARG A 65 -0.22 18.42 -3.25
CA ARG A 65 -0.18 16.99 -3.53
C ARG A 65 1.07 16.34 -2.94
N LEU A 66 0.98 15.05 -2.60
CA LEU A 66 2.13 14.30 -2.08
C LEU A 66 3.24 14.25 -3.12
N LEU A 67 4.49 14.44 -2.67
CA LEU A 67 5.69 14.44 -3.52
C LEU A 67 5.66 15.53 -4.61
N GLU A 68 4.99 16.67 -4.38
CA GLU A 68 4.93 17.77 -5.36
C GLU A 68 6.31 18.30 -5.74
N SER A 69 7.26 18.29 -4.80
CA SER A 69 8.65 18.67 -5.04
C SER A 69 9.47 17.61 -5.79
N GLU A 70 8.97 16.38 -5.92
CA GLU A 70 9.68 15.23 -6.51
C GLU A 70 8.84 14.56 -7.63
N PRO A 71 8.48 15.29 -8.71
CA PRO A 71 7.53 14.82 -9.72
C PRO A 71 8.01 13.56 -10.47
N TRP A 72 9.33 13.40 -10.63
CA TRP A 72 9.91 12.20 -11.23
C TRP A 72 9.61 10.95 -10.40
N LEU A 73 9.60 11.07 -9.06
CA LEU A 73 9.35 9.97 -8.14
C LEU A 73 7.88 9.59 -8.14
N GLN A 74 6.98 10.59 -8.12
CA GLN A 74 5.55 10.40 -8.31
C GLN A 74 5.28 9.62 -9.60
N ARG A 75 5.85 10.08 -10.73
CA ARG A 75 5.68 9.41 -12.02
C ARG A 75 6.22 7.98 -12.02
N ALA A 76 7.36 7.76 -11.37
CA ALA A 76 7.96 6.44 -11.27
C ALA A 76 7.11 5.47 -10.44
N ILE A 77 6.34 5.95 -9.45
CA ILE A 77 5.37 5.14 -8.69
C ILE A 77 4.17 4.81 -9.57
N GLU A 78 3.56 5.83 -10.20
CA GLU A 78 2.40 5.65 -11.09
C GLU A 78 2.65 4.65 -12.22
N LEU A 79 3.84 4.67 -12.84
CA LEU A 79 4.20 3.75 -13.90
C LEU A 79 4.33 2.29 -13.42
N ARG A 80 4.57 2.07 -12.12
CA ARG A 80 4.70 0.73 -11.55
C ARG A 80 3.38 0.13 -11.11
N ASN A 81 2.43 0.95 -10.65
CA ASN A 81 1.14 0.49 -10.15
C ASN A 81 0.41 -0.46 -11.12
N PRO A 82 0.34 -0.22 -12.45
CA PRO A 82 -0.33 -1.13 -13.39
C PRO A 82 0.25 -2.55 -13.46
N TYR A 83 1.51 -2.74 -13.06
CA TYR A 83 2.13 -4.07 -13.00
C TYR A 83 1.87 -4.75 -11.65
N ILE A 84 1.72 -3.96 -10.58
CA ILE A 84 1.52 -4.44 -9.21
C ILE A 84 0.04 -4.76 -8.94
N ASP A 85 -0.88 -3.98 -9.53
CA ASP A 85 -2.33 -4.13 -9.31
C ASP A 85 -2.85 -5.53 -9.71
N PRO A 86 -2.50 -6.10 -10.88
CA PRO A 86 -2.93 -7.44 -11.24
C PRO A 86 -2.37 -8.51 -10.29
N MET A 87 -1.12 -8.36 -9.83
CA MET A 87 -0.51 -9.29 -8.89
C MET A 87 -1.23 -9.30 -7.55
N ASN A 88 -1.68 -8.14 -7.07
CA ASN A 88 -2.51 -8.04 -5.88
C ASN A 88 -3.87 -8.73 -6.06
N ALA A 89 -4.55 -8.49 -7.19
CA ALA A 89 -5.82 -9.12 -7.48
C ALA A 89 -5.71 -10.66 -7.54
N ILE A 90 -4.66 -11.17 -8.21
CA ILE A 90 -4.35 -12.60 -8.26
C ILE A 90 -4.07 -13.13 -6.85
N GLN A 91 -3.23 -12.46 -6.07
CA GLN A 91 -2.90 -12.88 -4.71
C GLN A 91 -4.16 -12.96 -3.82
N VAL A 92 -5.06 -11.99 -3.90
CA VAL A 92 -6.33 -12.00 -3.16
C VAL A 92 -7.20 -13.19 -3.56
N ALA A 93 -7.33 -13.47 -4.86
CA ALA A 93 -8.10 -14.61 -5.34
C ALA A 93 -7.51 -15.96 -4.88
N LEU A 94 -6.18 -16.10 -4.92
CA LEU A 94 -5.48 -17.30 -4.45
C LEU A 94 -5.61 -17.49 -2.94
N LEU A 95 -5.48 -16.41 -2.16
CA LEU A 95 -5.67 -16.44 -0.71
C LEU A 95 -7.10 -16.85 -0.34
N ARG A 96 -8.11 -16.38 -1.08
CA ARG A 96 -9.50 -16.81 -0.89
C ARG A 96 -9.65 -18.31 -1.16
N ARG A 97 -9.16 -18.79 -2.31
CA ARG A 97 -9.19 -20.22 -2.66
C ARG A 97 -8.44 -21.08 -1.64
N LEU A 98 -7.31 -20.61 -1.11
CA LEU A 98 -6.53 -21.33 -0.09
C LEU A 98 -7.29 -21.46 1.24
N ARG A 99 -8.10 -20.45 1.60
CA ARG A 99 -8.90 -20.45 2.85
C ARG A 99 -10.15 -21.30 2.74
N GLU A 100 -10.80 -21.30 1.58
CA GLU A 100 -12.10 -21.95 1.36
C GLU A 100 -11.96 -23.37 0.76
N GLY A 101 -10.83 -23.66 0.11
CA GLY A 101 -10.64 -24.86 -0.71
C GLY A 101 -10.11 -26.09 0.04
N PRO A 102 -10.12 -27.27 -0.62
CA PRO A 102 -9.57 -28.50 -0.08
C PRO A 102 -8.05 -28.40 0.14
N LYS A 103 -7.54 -29.07 1.18
CA LYS A 103 -6.11 -29.04 1.55
C LYS A 103 -5.16 -29.64 0.50
N ALA A 104 -5.68 -30.41 -0.46
CA ALA A 104 -4.88 -31.08 -1.48
C ALA A 104 -4.13 -30.09 -2.39
N ASP A 105 -4.72 -28.94 -2.70
CA ASP A 105 -4.12 -27.91 -3.57
C ASP A 105 -3.32 -26.87 -2.75
N ALA A 106 -3.25 -27.01 -1.42
CA ALA A 106 -2.77 -25.94 -0.55
C ALA A 106 -1.27 -25.64 -0.70
N GLU A 107 -0.47 -26.62 -1.13
CA GLU A 107 0.96 -26.43 -1.37
C GLU A 107 1.19 -25.64 -2.67
N GLU A 108 0.61 -26.08 -3.78
CA GLU A 108 0.69 -25.37 -5.07
C GLU A 108 0.18 -23.93 -4.98
N LEU A 109 -0.94 -23.69 -4.28
CA LEU A 109 -1.45 -22.34 -4.07
C LEU A 109 -0.47 -21.46 -3.29
N ARG A 110 0.22 -22.01 -2.28
CA ARG A 110 1.23 -21.27 -1.50
C ARG A 110 2.45 -20.93 -2.35
N ASP A 111 2.86 -21.80 -3.25
CA ASP A 111 3.97 -21.51 -4.17
C ASP A 111 3.62 -20.34 -5.09
N ILE A 112 2.43 -20.34 -5.68
CA ILE A 112 1.99 -19.24 -6.55
C ILE A 112 1.82 -17.94 -5.75
N ILE A 113 1.25 -17.99 -4.53
CA ILE A 113 1.19 -16.83 -3.63
C ILE A 113 2.60 -16.32 -3.31
N SER A 114 3.58 -17.20 -3.14
CA SER A 114 4.97 -16.79 -2.91
C SER A 114 5.55 -16.04 -4.11
N VAL A 115 5.19 -16.43 -5.34
CA VAL A 115 5.57 -15.68 -6.55
C VAL A 115 4.94 -14.29 -6.56
N THR A 116 3.66 -14.15 -6.20
CA THR A 116 3.01 -12.83 -6.14
C THR A 116 3.62 -11.95 -5.05
N ILE A 117 3.98 -12.50 -3.89
CA ILE A 117 4.68 -11.77 -2.82
C ILE A 117 5.99 -11.18 -3.35
N HIS A 118 6.82 -11.98 -4.02
CA HIS A 118 8.09 -11.51 -4.57
C HIS A 118 7.88 -10.44 -5.65
N GLY A 119 6.89 -10.62 -6.53
CA GLY A 119 6.58 -9.65 -7.58
C GLY A 119 6.13 -8.30 -7.01
N ILE A 120 5.22 -8.31 -6.03
CA ILE A 120 4.75 -7.10 -5.35
C ILE A 120 5.90 -6.41 -4.62
N ALA A 121 6.73 -7.16 -3.89
CA ALA A 121 7.89 -6.61 -3.19
C ALA A 121 8.89 -5.95 -4.14
N ALA A 122 9.20 -6.59 -5.27
CA ALA A 122 10.08 -6.03 -6.29
C ALA A 122 9.51 -4.73 -6.91
N GLY A 123 8.18 -4.64 -7.06
CA GLY A 123 7.50 -3.45 -7.57
C GLY A 123 7.52 -2.27 -6.60
N LEU A 124 7.18 -2.50 -5.33
CA LEU A 124 7.11 -1.48 -4.28
C LEU A 124 8.48 -0.93 -3.88
N LYS A 125 9.53 -1.75 -4.02
CA LYS A 125 10.90 -1.46 -3.55
C LYS A 125 10.88 -1.13 -2.05
N ASN A 126 11.58 -0.08 -1.65
CA ASN A 126 11.71 0.37 -0.25
C ASN A 126 10.43 1.03 0.28
N THR A 127 9.80 0.49 1.32
CA THR A 127 8.55 1.03 1.87
C THR A 127 8.73 1.68 3.26
N GLY A 128 9.91 1.57 3.86
CA GLY A 128 10.28 2.13 5.16
C GLY A 128 11.63 1.61 5.61
#